data_AF-A0A8T7FXI5-F1
#
_entry.id   AF-A0A8T7FXI5-F1
#
_cell.length_a   1.000
_cell.length_b   1.000
_cell.length_c   1.000
_cell.angle_alpha   90.00
_cell.angle_beta   90.00
_cell.angle_gamma   90.00
#
_symmetry.space_group_name_H-M   'P 1'
#
loop_
_entity.id
_entity.type
_entity.pdbx_description
1 polymer ?
#
loop_
_entity_poly.entity_id
_entity_poly.type
_entity_poly.pdbx_seq_one_letter_code
_entity_poly.pdbx_strand_id
1 'polypeptide(L)'
;MNKLFDALEVCLREIENGTDLETALARYPDLAGELRPILKTAVKMRGMSAPEPSSETARRGRARVMRRAAEIRESKRAPARRVIPVLPRLAISFALLIALLLSGTGILSASASALPGERLYPVKRGWENVRLFFIFDKEARELLANEFENERLHEIDELLAEGRHEMIQFAGVFMQVKDKTYVSGLRVVLPADIQAPENGAAVIVTGRTNAQGFIEVTSLELLPAGSIVPTGKPIEMESEDESGPAPASTPGDTGGIPAQYEIQGTLQAISANTLIINGVTVYISNLSTQGLCVGMTVEVTGYYTEDGRFIATRIKAEDSCPEEGGAASTPAPSQNDNSGSNENEGNENTNEDNGNDGNSNEDNGNEDNSNDGNGNDDDSNEDNGNGNDGGNSNDDDDDGGGGNDND
;
A
#
# COMPACT_ATOMS: atom_id res chain seq x y z
N MET A 1 -13.18 -51.02 -3.22
CA MET A 1 -11.83 -51.57 -3.02
C MET A 1 -11.95 -53.09 -3.06
N ASN A 2 -11.02 -53.76 -3.74
CA ASN A 2 -11.23 -55.10 -4.28
C ASN A 2 -11.22 -56.17 -3.17
N LYS A 3 -12.41 -56.62 -2.76
CA LYS A 3 -12.62 -57.67 -1.73
C LYS A 3 -11.72 -58.91 -1.87
N LEU A 4 -11.33 -59.26 -3.10
CA LEU A 4 -10.40 -60.37 -3.38
C LEU A 4 -8.97 -60.10 -2.89
N PHE A 5 -8.45 -58.88 -3.09
CA PHE A 5 -7.09 -58.52 -2.68
C PHE A 5 -6.98 -58.44 -1.15
N ASP A 6 -8.00 -57.87 -0.50
CA ASP A 6 -8.06 -57.78 0.97
C ASP A 6 -8.11 -59.19 1.58
N ALA A 7 -8.92 -60.09 1.02
CA ALA A 7 -8.98 -61.50 1.43
C ALA A 7 -7.67 -62.24 1.17
N LEU A 8 -7.03 -62.01 0.02
CA LEU A 8 -5.73 -62.59 -0.32
C LEU A 8 -4.64 -62.17 0.68
N GLU A 9 -4.59 -60.90 1.05
CA GLU A 9 -3.60 -60.38 2.00
C GLU A 9 -3.76 -61.02 3.39
N VAL A 10 -5.00 -61.14 3.86
CA VAL A 10 -5.31 -61.80 5.14
C VAL A 10 -4.92 -63.27 5.09
N CYS A 11 -5.32 -64.01 4.04
CA CYS A 11 -4.97 -65.42 3.90
C CYS A 11 -3.45 -65.63 3.80
N LEU A 12 -2.74 -64.77 3.08
CA LEU A 12 -1.27 -64.84 3.00
C LEU A 12 -0.68 -64.68 4.39
N ARG A 13 -1.05 -63.62 5.14
CA ARG A 13 -0.55 -63.33 6.49
C ARG A 13 -0.80 -64.49 7.46
N GLU A 14 -1.96 -65.12 7.42
CA GLU A 14 -2.28 -66.27 8.27
C GLU A 14 -1.44 -67.49 7.91
N ILE A 15 -1.22 -67.76 6.62
CA ILE A 15 -0.32 -68.81 6.16
C ILE A 15 1.13 -68.49 6.56
N GLU A 16 1.53 -67.21 6.59
CA GLU A 16 2.84 -66.82 7.12
C GLU A 16 3.01 -67.16 8.60
N ASN A 17 1.92 -67.06 9.37
CA ASN A 17 1.86 -67.36 10.80
C ASN A 17 1.68 -68.86 11.11
N GLY A 18 1.72 -69.73 10.09
CA GLY A 18 1.69 -71.19 10.26
C GLY A 18 0.31 -71.84 10.12
N THR A 19 -0.71 -71.09 9.71
CA THR A 19 -2.04 -71.65 9.40
C THR A 19 -2.01 -72.45 8.11
N ASP A 20 -2.69 -73.58 8.08
CA ASP A 20 -2.81 -74.41 6.87
C ASP A 20 -3.66 -73.72 5.78
N LEU A 21 -3.32 -73.98 4.51
CA LEU A 21 -3.94 -73.37 3.33
C LEU A 21 -5.46 -73.56 3.31
N GLU A 22 -5.95 -74.77 3.61
CA GLU A 22 -7.39 -75.06 3.56
C GLU A 22 -8.13 -74.38 4.72
N THR A 23 -7.46 -74.17 5.85
CA THR A 23 -8.01 -73.45 7.00
C THR A 23 -8.14 -71.95 6.70
N ALA A 24 -7.17 -71.36 6.01
CA ALA A 24 -7.23 -69.96 5.56
C ALA A 24 -8.33 -69.74 4.49
N LEU A 25 -8.53 -70.70 3.58
CA LEU A 25 -9.57 -70.64 2.55
C LEU A 25 -10.99 -70.81 3.11
N ALA A 26 -11.16 -71.60 4.18
CA ALA A 26 -12.47 -71.83 4.81
C ALA A 26 -13.10 -70.54 5.39
N ARG A 27 -12.29 -69.51 5.65
CA ARG A 27 -12.74 -68.20 6.15
C ARG A 27 -13.39 -67.33 5.07
N TYR A 28 -13.12 -67.61 3.79
CA TYR A 28 -13.68 -66.91 2.63
C TYR A 28 -14.21 -67.92 1.60
N PRO A 29 -15.27 -68.69 1.93
CA PRO A 29 -15.77 -69.77 1.09
C PRO A 29 -16.22 -69.27 -0.30
N ASP A 30 -16.77 -68.07 -0.38
CA ASP A 30 -17.24 -67.44 -1.62
C ASP A 30 -16.10 -67.10 -2.60
N LEU A 31 -14.87 -66.91 -2.09
CA LEU A 31 -13.68 -66.55 -2.88
C LEU A 31 -12.65 -67.68 -2.97
N ALA A 32 -12.94 -68.84 -2.35
CA ALA A 32 -11.99 -69.93 -2.22
C ALA A 32 -11.52 -70.49 -3.57
N GLY A 33 -12.40 -70.49 -4.58
CA GLY A 33 -12.08 -70.95 -5.94
C GLY A 33 -11.01 -70.09 -6.61
N GLU A 34 -11.04 -68.77 -6.41
CA GLU A 34 -10.11 -67.82 -7.02
C GLU A 34 -8.81 -67.69 -6.22
N LEU A 35 -8.87 -67.77 -4.89
CA LEU A 35 -7.71 -67.63 -4.01
C LEU A 35 -6.80 -68.87 -3.98
N ARG A 36 -7.37 -70.08 -4.09
CA ARG A 36 -6.61 -71.34 -3.99
C ARG A 36 -5.42 -71.42 -4.96
N PRO A 37 -5.52 -71.13 -6.27
CA PRO A 37 -4.36 -71.21 -7.17
C PRO A 37 -3.27 -70.18 -6.85
N ILE A 38 -3.67 -68.98 -6.41
CA ILE A 38 -2.75 -67.89 -6.06
C ILE A 38 -1.97 -68.24 -4.80
N LEU A 39 -2.67 -68.66 -3.73
CA LEU A 39 -2.07 -69.04 -2.45
C LEU A 39 -1.19 -70.29 -2.59
N LYS A 40 -1.62 -71.30 -3.37
CA LYS A 40 -0.79 -72.48 -3.65
C LYS A 40 0.52 -72.12 -4.35
N THR A 41 0.49 -71.14 -5.25
CA THR A 41 1.68 -70.65 -5.94
C THR A 41 2.58 -69.87 -4.97
N ALA A 42 2.01 -69.03 -4.11
CA ALA A 42 2.76 -68.30 -3.08
C ALA A 42 3.46 -69.24 -2.09
N VAL A 43 2.76 -70.27 -1.60
CA VAL A 43 3.34 -71.31 -0.72
C VAL A 43 4.46 -72.07 -1.44
N LYS A 44 4.26 -72.43 -2.71
CA LYS A 44 5.29 -73.12 -3.51
C LYS A 44 6.53 -72.26 -3.76
N MET A 45 6.36 -70.96 -4.01
CA MET A 45 7.47 -70.02 -4.15
C MET A 45 8.19 -69.77 -2.82
N ARG A 46 7.48 -69.76 -1.69
CA ARG A 46 8.09 -69.65 -0.35
C ARG A 46 9.02 -70.84 -0.04
N GLY A 47 8.67 -72.04 -0.52
CA GLY A 47 9.57 -73.21 -0.45
C GLY A 47 10.79 -73.12 -1.37
N MET A 48 10.77 -72.21 -2.35
CA MET A 48 11.90 -71.88 -3.21
C MET A 48 12.58 -70.62 -2.68
N SER A 49 13.26 -70.74 -1.54
CA SER A 49 14.14 -69.65 -1.08
C SER A 49 15.17 -69.37 -2.17
N ALA A 50 15.15 -68.16 -2.71
CA ALA A 50 16.14 -67.73 -3.69
C ALA A 50 17.52 -67.83 -3.02
N PRO A 51 18.45 -68.64 -3.55
CA PRO A 51 19.77 -68.75 -2.94
C PRO A 51 20.40 -67.37 -2.92
N GLU A 52 20.89 -66.93 -1.75
CA GLU A 52 21.65 -65.70 -1.67
C GLU A 52 22.76 -65.74 -2.73
N PRO A 53 22.86 -64.73 -3.59
CA PRO A 53 23.86 -64.74 -4.64
C PRO A 53 25.23 -64.85 -3.97
N SER A 54 25.99 -65.88 -4.36
CA SER A 54 27.36 -66.08 -3.89
C SER A 54 28.13 -64.76 -3.92
N SER A 55 28.98 -64.52 -2.93
CA SER A 55 29.75 -63.27 -2.81
C SER A 55 30.51 -62.90 -4.09
N GLU A 56 30.87 -63.91 -4.90
CA GLU A 56 31.48 -63.76 -6.22
C GLU A 56 30.53 -63.20 -7.29
N THR A 57 29.28 -63.69 -7.38
CA THR A 57 28.29 -63.16 -8.32
C THR A 57 27.86 -61.73 -7.95
N ALA A 58 27.77 -61.42 -6.66
CA ALA A 58 27.53 -60.06 -6.18
C ALA A 58 28.69 -59.11 -6.53
N ARG A 59 29.95 -59.56 -6.37
CA ARG A 59 31.14 -58.80 -6.79
C ARG A 59 31.15 -58.56 -8.30
N ARG A 60 30.88 -59.58 -9.11
CA ARG A 60 30.81 -59.46 -10.58
C ARG A 60 29.68 -58.50 -11.01
N GLY A 61 28.54 -58.53 -10.32
CA GLY A 61 27.43 -57.60 -10.51
C GLY A 61 27.85 -56.15 -10.21
N ARG A 62 28.42 -55.91 -9.03
CA ARG A 62 28.94 -54.57 -8.63
C ARG A 62 29.99 -54.06 -9.60
N ALA A 63 30.91 -54.91 -10.06
CA ALA A 63 31.94 -54.52 -11.03
C ALA A 63 31.35 -54.10 -12.38
N ARG A 64 30.33 -54.80 -12.90
CA ARG A 64 29.63 -54.39 -14.13
C ARG A 64 28.87 -53.08 -13.98
N VAL A 65 28.21 -52.86 -12.83
CA VAL A 65 27.50 -51.61 -12.54
C VAL A 65 28.48 -50.45 -12.44
N MET A 66 29.60 -50.62 -11.73
CA MET A 66 30.63 -49.59 -11.61
C MET A 66 31.29 -49.28 -12.95
N ARG A 67 31.53 -50.27 -13.80
CA ARG A 67 32.05 -50.06 -15.15
C ARG A 67 31.08 -49.27 -16.03
N ARG A 68 29.78 -49.61 -16.03
CA ARG A 68 28.78 -48.79 -16.74
C ARG A 68 28.64 -47.39 -16.17
N ALA A 69 28.72 -47.24 -14.85
CA ALA A 69 28.68 -45.92 -14.21
C ALA A 69 29.91 -45.08 -14.58
N ALA A 70 31.08 -45.71 -14.74
CA ALA A 70 32.29 -45.06 -15.23
C ALA A 70 32.18 -44.66 -16.70
N GLU A 71 31.68 -45.55 -17.57
CA GLU A 71 31.46 -45.26 -19.00
C GLU A 71 30.47 -44.09 -19.21
N ILE A 72 29.39 -44.01 -18.40
CA ILE A 72 28.43 -42.88 -18.43
C ILE A 72 29.07 -41.58 -17.93
N ARG A 73 29.99 -41.65 -16.96
CA ARG A 73 30.74 -40.48 -16.47
C ARG A 73 31.76 -40.01 -17.50
N GLU A 74 32.36 -40.93 -18.23
CA GLU A 74 33.35 -40.64 -19.28
C GLU A 74 32.66 -40.05 -20.52
N SER A 75 31.48 -40.55 -20.92
CA SER A 75 30.69 -39.95 -22.00
C SER A 75 30.10 -38.58 -21.65
N LYS A 76 29.96 -38.25 -20.36
CA LYS A 76 29.56 -36.92 -19.86
C LYS A 76 30.74 -36.01 -19.55
N ARG A 77 31.97 -36.53 -19.52
CA ARG A 77 33.18 -35.70 -19.56
C ARG A 77 33.42 -35.27 -21.00
N ALA A 78 32.58 -34.34 -21.46
CA ALA A 78 32.99 -33.45 -22.52
C ALA A 78 34.34 -32.83 -22.11
N PRO A 79 35.30 -32.62 -23.04
CA PRO A 79 36.54 -31.96 -22.72
C PRO A 79 36.16 -30.63 -22.06
N ALA A 80 36.62 -30.41 -20.83
CA ALA A 80 36.46 -29.14 -20.15
C ALA A 80 37.27 -28.10 -20.95
N ARG A 81 36.66 -27.58 -22.01
CA ARG A 81 37.08 -26.33 -22.63
C ARG A 81 36.96 -25.35 -21.47
N ARG A 82 38.10 -24.85 -20.98
CA ARG A 82 38.15 -23.72 -20.06
C ARG A 82 37.35 -22.60 -20.71
N VAL A 83 36.07 -22.53 -20.40
CA VAL A 83 35.29 -21.32 -20.57
C VAL A 83 35.85 -20.39 -19.52
N ILE A 84 36.72 -19.49 -19.98
CA ILE A 84 37.05 -18.30 -19.22
C ILE A 84 35.71 -17.71 -18.76
N PRO A 85 35.50 -17.50 -17.45
CA PRO A 85 34.21 -17.09 -16.96
C PRO A 85 34.05 -15.61 -17.30
N VAL A 86 33.46 -15.31 -18.46
CA VAL A 86 33.22 -13.92 -18.90
C VAL A 86 32.01 -13.33 -18.15
N LEU A 87 31.09 -14.17 -17.65
CA LEU A 87 29.93 -13.72 -16.88
C LEU A 87 30.25 -13.02 -15.53
N PRO A 88 31.14 -13.52 -14.64
CA PRO A 88 31.48 -12.78 -13.43
C PRO A 88 32.31 -11.52 -13.73
N ARG A 89 33.01 -11.44 -14.87
CA ARG A 89 33.77 -10.23 -15.25
C ARG A 89 32.87 -9.13 -15.77
N LEU A 90 31.82 -9.47 -16.53
CA LEU A 90 30.77 -8.53 -16.93
C LEU A 90 29.99 -8.01 -15.72
N ALA A 91 29.65 -8.89 -14.78
CA ALA A 91 28.98 -8.49 -13.54
C ALA A 91 29.85 -7.57 -12.68
N ILE A 92 31.16 -7.84 -12.56
CA ILE A 92 32.10 -6.97 -11.84
C ILE A 92 32.29 -5.65 -12.58
N SER A 93 32.43 -5.64 -13.91
CA SER A 93 32.52 -4.38 -14.66
C SER A 93 31.24 -3.55 -14.60
N PHE A 94 30.08 -4.21 -14.56
CA PHE A 94 28.79 -3.54 -14.40
C PHE A 94 28.62 -3.01 -12.98
N ALA A 95 29.03 -3.77 -11.96
CA ALA A 95 29.05 -3.33 -10.57
C ALA A 95 30.03 -2.17 -10.34
N LEU A 96 31.21 -2.20 -10.98
CA LEU A 96 32.18 -1.10 -10.93
C LEU A 96 31.69 0.12 -11.71
N LEU A 97 30.99 -0.06 -12.83
CA LEU A 97 30.31 1.03 -13.54
C LEU A 97 29.23 1.64 -12.65
N ILE A 98 28.35 0.84 -12.06
CA ILE A 98 27.34 1.32 -11.12
C ILE A 98 28.03 2.04 -9.95
N ALA A 99 29.05 1.46 -9.33
CA ALA A 99 29.79 2.10 -8.25
C ALA A 99 30.47 3.42 -8.69
N LEU A 100 30.99 3.49 -9.92
CA LEU A 100 31.58 4.70 -10.50
C LEU A 100 30.52 5.76 -10.81
N LEU A 101 29.36 5.37 -11.33
CA LEU A 101 28.21 6.25 -11.56
C LEU A 101 27.61 6.75 -10.24
N LEU A 102 27.57 5.90 -9.20
CA LEU A 102 27.07 6.26 -7.86
C LEU A 102 28.09 7.10 -7.05
N SER A 103 29.39 6.97 -7.32
CA SER A 103 30.43 7.82 -6.69
C SER A 103 30.58 9.18 -7.38
N GLY A 104 30.03 9.35 -8.58
CA GLY A 104 29.78 10.65 -9.20
C GLY A 104 28.52 11.30 -8.64
N THR A 105 28.64 12.00 -7.53
CA THR A 105 27.53 12.66 -6.80
C THR A 105 26.74 13.72 -7.60
N GLY A 106 27.12 14.03 -8.83
CA GLY A 106 26.52 15.12 -9.63
C GLY A 106 25.43 14.73 -10.63
N ILE A 107 25.32 13.46 -11.06
CA ILE A 107 24.39 13.08 -12.14
C ILE A 107 22.98 12.74 -11.60
N LEU A 108 22.87 12.23 -10.38
CA LEU A 108 21.60 11.77 -9.80
C LEU A 108 20.73 12.91 -9.25
N SER A 109 21.34 14.05 -8.87
CA SER A 109 20.59 15.19 -8.33
C SER A 109 19.89 16.01 -9.42
N ALA A 110 20.47 16.13 -10.62
CA ALA A 110 19.89 16.91 -11.71
C ALA A 110 18.66 16.25 -12.34
N SER A 111 18.50 14.92 -12.21
CA SER A 111 17.30 14.23 -12.71
C SER A 111 16.09 14.42 -11.79
N ALA A 112 16.29 14.75 -10.52
CA ALA A 112 15.18 14.93 -9.58
C ALA A 112 14.31 16.15 -9.93
N SER A 113 14.93 17.20 -10.49
CA SER A 113 14.25 18.41 -10.95
C SER A 113 13.91 18.40 -12.45
N ALA A 114 14.05 17.26 -13.13
CA ALA A 114 13.76 17.20 -14.56
C ALA A 114 12.25 17.33 -14.82
N LEU A 115 11.87 18.18 -15.78
CA LEU A 115 10.49 18.37 -16.20
C LEU A 115 10.08 17.42 -17.34
N PRO A 116 8.78 17.14 -17.53
CA PRO A 116 8.30 16.42 -18.70
C PRO A 116 8.84 17.04 -20.01
N GLY A 117 9.27 16.17 -20.94
CA GLY A 117 9.93 16.58 -22.18
C GLY A 117 11.46 16.67 -22.11
N GLU A 118 12.04 16.68 -20.90
CA GLU A 118 13.49 16.72 -20.74
C GLU A 118 14.15 15.34 -20.87
N ARG A 119 15.43 15.34 -21.27
CA ARG A 119 16.20 14.11 -21.54
C ARG A 119 16.29 13.18 -20.33
N LEU A 120 16.32 13.74 -19.11
CA LEU A 120 16.46 12.99 -17.87
C LEU A 120 15.11 12.63 -17.23
N TYR A 121 13.98 13.13 -17.76
CA TYR A 121 12.66 12.83 -17.22
C TYR A 121 12.33 11.34 -17.20
N PRO A 122 12.63 10.55 -18.27
CA PRO A 122 12.43 9.10 -18.22
C PRO A 122 13.21 8.41 -17.10
N VAL A 123 14.35 8.97 -16.68
CA VAL A 123 15.14 8.47 -15.55
C VAL A 123 14.44 8.77 -14.23
N LYS A 124 13.87 9.98 -14.04
CA LYS A 124 13.03 10.33 -12.88
C LYS A 124 11.86 9.35 -12.74
N ARG A 125 11.10 9.14 -13.82
CA ARG A 125 10.01 8.16 -13.88
C ARG A 125 10.48 6.74 -13.54
N GLY A 126 11.64 6.33 -14.03
CA GLY A 126 12.23 5.04 -13.70
C GLY A 126 12.56 4.89 -12.22
N TRP A 127 13.11 5.94 -11.60
CA TRP A 127 13.48 5.94 -10.19
C TRP A 127 12.26 5.87 -9.26
N GLU A 128 11.19 6.60 -9.58
CA GLU A 128 9.92 6.53 -8.85
C GLU A 128 9.35 5.10 -8.85
N ASN A 129 9.33 4.44 -10.00
CA ASN A 129 8.86 3.06 -10.13
C ASN A 129 9.70 2.07 -9.32
N VAL A 130 11.03 2.25 -9.30
CA VAL A 130 11.94 1.45 -8.48
C VAL A 130 11.63 1.65 -6.99
N ARG A 131 11.42 2.90 -6.56
CA ARG A 131 11.07 3.19 -5.16
C ARG A 131 9.74 2.53 -4.78
N LEU A 132 8.70 2.67 -5.61
CA LEU A 132 7.40 2.03 -5.41
C LEU A 132 7.49 0.51 -5.37
N PHE A 133 8.35 -0.10 -6.20
CA PHE A 133 8.55 -1.55 -6.24
C PHE A 133 9.12 -2.11 -4.93
N PHE A 134 9.95 -1.33 -4.23
CA PHE A 134 10.54 -1.75 -2.95
C PHE A 134 9.65 -1.46 -1.73
N ILE A 135 8.54 -0.75 -1.89
CA ILE A 135 7.55 -0.57 -0.81
C ILE A 135 6.55 -1.74 -0.85
N PHE A 136 6.69 -2.66 0.11
CA PHE A 136 5.83 -3.85 0.22
C PHE A 136 4.50 -3.56 0.93
N ASP A 137 4.48 -2.57 1.82
CA ASP A 137 3.26 -2.16 2.50
C ASP A 137 2.33 -1.43 1.53
N LYS A 138 1.05 -1.83 1.52
CA LYS A 138 0.09 -1.32 0.54
C LYS A 138 -0.22 0.15 0.77
N GLU A 139 -0.43 0.55 2.03
CA GLU A 139 -0.80 1.91 2.40
C GLU A 139 0.36 2.88 2.17
N ALA A 140 1.56 2.53 2.64
CA ALA A 140 2.77 3.33 2.41
C ALA A 140 3.09 3.49 0.91
N ARG A 141 2.82 2.46 0.10
CA ARG A 141 3.00 2.53 -1.34
C ARG A 141 1.98 3.46 -2.00
N GLU A 142 0.73 3.46 -1.53
CA GLU A 142 -0.32 4.36 -2.02
C GLU A 142 -0.03 5.82 -1.64
N LEU A 143 0.44 6.08 -0.41
CA LEU A 143 0.88 7.41 0.01
C LEU A 143 2.04 7.93 -0.84
N LEU A 144 3.08 7.10 -1.06
CA LEU A 144 4.23 7.49 -1.90
C LEU A 144 3.82 7.68 -3.36
N ALA A 145 2.90 6.87 -3.89
CA ALA A 145 2.38 7.07 -5.23
C ALA A 145 1.63 8.39 -5.34
N ASN A 146 0.83 8.76 -4.32
CA ASN A 146 0.15 10.05 -4.27
C ASN A 146 1.15 11.22 -4.22
N GLU A 147 2.24 11.10 -3.45
CA GLU A 147 3.33 12.09 -3.43
C GLU A 147 3.91 12.33 -4.84
N PHE A 148 4.22 11.25 -5.58
CA PHE A 148 4.74 11.36 -6.95
C PHE A 148 3.72 11.89 -7.98
N GLU A 149 2.42 11.72 -7.74
CA GLU A 149 1.39 12.34 -8.59
C GLU A 149 1.20 13.83 -8.24
N ASN A 150 1.28 14.23 -6.97
CA ASN A 150 1.26 15.65 -6.58
C ASN A 150 2.47 16.40 -7.13
N GLU A 151 3.66 15.81 -7.05
CA GLU A 151 4.88 16.37 -7.65
C GLU A 151 4.70 16.60 -9.16
N ARG A 152 4.04 15.67 -9.86
CA ARG A 152 3.73 15.84 -11.28
C ARG A 152 2.81 17.02 -11.57
N LEU A 153 1.85 17.33 -10.69
CA LEU A 153 1.05 18.53 -10.84
C LEU A 153 1.91 19.80 -10.71
N HIS A 154 2.89 19.81 -9.81
CA HIS A 154 3.85 20.91 -9.68
C HIS A 154 4.74 21.06 -10.92
N GLU A 155 5.25 19.96 -11.47
CA GLU A 155 6.01 19.97 -12.73
C GLU A 155 5.17 20.55 -13.89
N ILE A 156 3.88 20.23 -13.94
CA ILE A 156 2.99 20.74 -14.99
C ILE A 156 2.71 22.23 -14.79
N ASP A 157 2.49 22.69 -13.56
CA ASP A 157 2.38 24.12 -13.25
C ASP A 157 3.62 24.90 -13.72
N GLU A 158 4.81 24.35 -13.49
CA GLU A 158 6.07 24.94 -13.95
C GLU A 158 6.13 25.00 -15.48
N LEU A 159 5.77 23.92 -16.18
CA LEU A 159 5.68 23.92 -17.65
C LEU A 159 4.69 24.97 -18.19
N LEU A 160 3.55 25.14 -17.51
CA LEU A 160 2.54 26.13 -17.88
C LEU A 160 3.02 27.56 -17.60
N ALA A 161 3.71 27.79 -16.48
CA ALA A 161 4.29 29.08 -16.11
C ALA A 161 5.42 29.50 -17.09
N GLU A 162 6.23 28.55 -17.54
CA GLU A 162 7.27 28.76 -18.55
C GLU A 162 6.72 28.82 -19.99
N GLY A 163 5.44 28.49 -20.19
CA GLY A 163 4.80 28.42 -21.51
C GLY A 163 5.39 27.35 -22.43
N ARG A 164 5.91 26.26 -21.86
CA ARG A 164 6.48 25.13 -22.59
C ARG A 164 5.38 24.29 -23.25
N HIS A 165 5.71 23.68 -24.39
CA HIS A 165 4.77 22.89 -25.21
C HIS A 165 5.17 21.42 -25.17
N GLU A 166 4.83 20.73 -24.09
CA GLU A 166 5.26 19.35 -23.83
C GLU A 166 4.07 18.42 -23.71
N MET A 167 4.26 17.17 -24.13
CA MET A 167 3.28 16.11 -23.91
C MET A 167 3.38 15.60 -22.49
N ILE A 168 2.25 15.59 -21.79
CA ILE A 168 2.15 15.19 -20.38
C ILE A 168 1.06 14.13 -20.19
N GLN A 169 1.20 13.39 -19.09
CA GLN A 169 0.17 12.48 -18.60
C GLN A 169 0.14 12.52 -17.07
N PHE A 170 -1.04 12.71 -16.49
CA PHE A 170 -1.22 12.81 -15.04
C PHE A 170 -2.60 12.34 -14.62
N ALA A 171 -2.74 11.92 -13.36
CA ALA A 171 -4.02 11.59 -12.76
C ALA A 171 -4.53 12.75 -11.90
N GLY A 172 -5.85 12.88 -11.75
CA GLY A 172 -6.45 13.91 -10.92
C GLY A 172 -7.96 13.83 -10.81
N VAL A 173 -8.55 14.77 -10.08
CA VAL A 173 -10.00 14.91 -9.89
C VAL A 173 -10.55 15.88 -10.93
N PHE A 174 -11.50 15.42 -11.73
CA PHE A 174 -12.20 16.24 -12.70
C PHE A 174 -13.20 17.17 -12.03
N MET A 175 -13.15 18.46 -12.37
CA MET A 175 -14.09 19.48 -11.88
C MET A 175 -14.45 20.45 -13.01
N GLN A 176 -15.74 20.71 -13.17
CA GLN A 176 -16.25 21.79 -14.00
C GLN A 176 -16.83 22.89 -13.10
N VAL A 177 -16.27 24.10 -13.23
CA VAL A 177 -16.68 25.28 -12.46
C VAL A 177 -17.00 26.40 -13.45
N LYS A 178 -18.26 26.86 -13.45
CA LYS A 178 -18.82 27.74 -14.50
C LYS A 178 -18.59 27.11 -15.89
N ASP A 179 -17.95 27.82 -16.82
CA ASP A 179 -17.63 27.36 -18.18
C ASP A 179 -16.20 26.84 -18.35
N LYS A 180 -15.47 26.61 -17.25
CA LYS A 180 -14.07 26.16 -17.28
C LYS A 180 -13.95 24.76 -16.69
N THR A 181 -13.06 23.98 -17.29
CA THR A 181 -12.76 22.62 -16.87
C THR A 181 -11.40 22.56 -16.21
N TYR A 182 -11.32 21.83 -15.11
CA TYR A 182 -10.13 21.67 -14.30
C TYR A 182 -9.91 20.19 -13.96
N VAL A 183 -8.65 19.83 -13.81
CA VAL A 183 -8.26 18.55 -13.22
C VAL A 183 -7.23 18.84 -12.14
N SER A 184 -7.62 18.66 -10.88
CA SER A 184 -6.77 18.93 -9.72
C SER A 184 -6.13 20.34 -9.74
N GLY A 185 -6.92 21.36 -10.05
CA GLY A 185 -6.48 22.75 -10.14
C GLY A 185 -5.92 23.19 -11.49
N LEU A 186 -5.47 22.25 -12.33
CA LEU A 186 -4.94 22.56 -13.66
C LEU A 186 -6.06 22.80 -14.66
N ARG A 187 -6.03 23.92 -15.38
CA ARG A 187 -7.02 24.24 -16.41
C ARG A 187 -6.81 23.34 -17.63
N VAL A 188 -7.87 22.65 -18.05
CA VAL A 188 -7.85 21.76 -19.21
C VAL A 188 -8.92 22.17 -20.23
N VAL A 189 -8.68 21.84 -21.50
CA VAL A 189 -9.65 22.00 -22.58
C VAL A 189 -9.87 20.64 -23.23
N LEU A 190 -11.12 20.18 -23.17
CA LEU A 190 -11.54 18.92 -23.79
C LEU A 190 -11.85 19.15 -25.29
N PRO A 191 -11.44 18.22 -26.17
CA PRO A 191 -11.90 18.21 -27.55
C PRO A 191 -13.37 17.77 -27.62
N ALA A 192 -14.07 18.18 -28.69
CA ALA A 192 -15.53 18.04 -28.81
C ALA A 192 -16.03 16.57 -28.85
N ASP A 193 -15.14 15.62 -29.11
CA ASP A 193 -15.40 14.18 -29.16
C ASP A 193 -15.26 13.48 -27.80
N ILE A 194 -14.69 14.16 -26.79
CA ILE A 194 -14.60 13.63 -25.43
C ILE A 194 -15.77 14.15 -24.60
N GLN A 195 -16.60 13.22 -24.10
CA GLN A 195 -17.67 13.56 -23.19
C GLN A 195 -17.10 13.87 -21.79
N ALA A 196 -17.49 15.03 -21.24
CA ALA A 196 -17.07 15.44 -19.90
C ALA A 196 -17.59 14.44 -18.83
N PRO A 197 -16.72 13.97 -17.93
CA PRO A 197 -17.13 13.21 -16.74
C PRO A 197 -17.98 14.03 -15.75
N GLU A 198 -18.52 13.35 -14.75
CA GLU A 198 -19.13 14.00 -13.60
C GLU A 198 -18.07 14.69 -12.72
N ASN A 199 -18.46 15.78 -12.07
CA ASN A 199 -17.61 16.46 -11.09
C ASN A 199 -17.24 15.52 -9.96
N GLY A 200 -15.96 15.53 -9.56
CA GLY A 200 -15.41 14.62 -8.56
C GLY A 200 -14.88 13.30 -9.14
N ALA A 201 -15.04 13.03 -10.44
CA ALA A 201 -14.53 11.81 -11.05
C ALA A 201 -13.00 11.78 -11.07
N ALA A 202 -12.40 10.65 -10.67
CA ALA A 202 -10.98 10.40 -10.84
C ALA A 202 -10.68 10.07 -12.31
N VAL A 203 -9.69 10.74 -12.89
CA VAL A 203 -9.35 10.61 -14.31
C VAL A 203 -7.84 10.54 -14.53
N ILE A 204 -7.42 9.91 -15.63
CA ILE A 204 -6.09 10.09 -16.21
C ILE A 204 -6.24 10.97 -17.45
N VAL A 205 -5.49 12.07 -17.48
CA VAL A 205 -5.44 13.01 -18.59
C VAL A 205 -4.14 12.82 -19.33
N THR A 206 -4.21 12.71 -20.66
CA THR A 206 -3.06 12.85 -21.55
C THR A 206 -3.30 14.05 -22.45
N GLY A 207 -2.35 14.96 -22.52
CA GLY A 207 -2.52 16.20 -23.26
C GLY A 207 -1.22 16.94 -23.47
N ARG A 208 -1.33 18.15 -24.00
CA ARG A 208 -0.18 19.02 -24.28
C ARG A 208 -0.33 20.35 -23.56
N THR A 209 0.71 20.79 -22.88
CA THR A 209 0.78 22.14 -22.29
C THR A 209 0.94 23.20 -23.37
N ASN A 210 0.59 24.45 -23.07
CA ASN A 210 0.75 25.57 -23.99
C ASN A 210 1.12 26.86 -23.28
N ALA A 211 1.52 27.87 -24.06
CA ALA A 211 1.88 29.20 -23.54
C ALA A 211 0.71 30.02 -22.98
N GLN A 212 -0.52 29.57 -23.18
CA GLN A 212 -1.73 30.21 -22.68
C GLN A 212 -2.14 29.72 -21.28
N GLY A 213 -1.35 28.83 -20.67
CA GLY A 213 -1.56 28.38 -19.29
C GLY A 213 -2.69 27.36 -19.14
N PHE A 214 -3.00 26.58 -20.19
CA PHE A 214 -3.93 25.46 -20.09
C PHE A 214 -3.42 24.23 -20.85
N ILE A 215 -4.07 23.10 -20.61
CA ILE A 215 -3.71 21.81 -21.22
C ILE A 215 -4.72 21.46 -22.30
N GLU A 216 -4.25 21.22 -23.52
CA GLU A 216 -5.04 20.67 -24.62
C GLU A 216 -5.14 19.15 -24.45
N VAL A 217 -6.31 18.64 -24.06
CA VAL A 217 -6.49 17.22 -23.80
C VAL A 217 -6.52 16.44 -25.12
N THR A 218 -5.72 15.39 -25.19
CA THR A 218 -5.71 14.42 -26.30
C THR A 218 -6.51 13.17 -25.96
N SER A 219 -6.46 12.74 -24.70
CA SER A 219 -7.20 11.58 -24.20
C SER A 219 -7.55 11.78 -22.73
N LEU A 220 -8.72 11.31 -22.33
CA LEU A 220 -9.18 11.27 -20.95
C LEU A 220 -9.72 9.87 -20.65
N GLU A 221 -9.19 9.25 -19.60
CA GLU A 221 -9.61 7.93 -19.13
C GLU A 221 -10.22 8.04 -17.73
N LEU A 222 -11.38 7.42 -17.52
CA LEU A 222 -12.03 7.37 -16.21
C LEU A 222 -11.43 6.26 -15.36
N LEU A 223 -11.06 6.61 -14.12
CA LEU A 223 -10.61 5.65 -13.13
C LEU A 223 -11.80 5.09 -12.33
N PRO A 224 -11.68 3.87 -11.78
CA PRO A 224 -12.71 3.30 -10.91
C PRO A 224 -13.06 4.21 -9.73
N ALA A 225 -14.32 4.20 -9.32
CA ALA A 225 -14.77 4.92 -8.13
C ALA A 225 -13.95 4.50 -6.90
N GLY A 226 -13.51 5.48 -6.11
CA GLY A 226 -12.62 5.27 -4.95
C GLY A 226 -11.13 5.22 -5.27
N SER A 227 -10.72 5.52 -6.51
CA SER A 227 -9.30 5.68 -6.85
C SER A 227 -8.70 6.90 -6.14
N ILE A 228 -7.53 6.71 -5.52
CA ILE A 228 -6.79 7.79 -4.87
C ILE A 228 -5.99 8.53 -5.95
N VAL A 229 -6.31 9.80 -6.16
CA VAL A 229 -5.64 10.69 -7.12
C VAL A 229 -5.25 12.00 -6.43
N PRO A 230 -4.23 12.72 -6.92
CA PRO A 230 -3.84 13.99 -6.31
C PRO A 230 -4.98 15.00 -6.45
N THR A 231 -5.25 15.80 -5.41
CA THR A 231 -6.28 16.85 -5.44
C THR A 231 -5.76 18.17 -6.01
N GLY A 232 -4.43 18.35 -6.00
CA GLY A 232 -3.75 19.53 -6.54
C GLY A 232 -4.10 20.83 -5.83
N LYS A 233 -3.79 21.95 -6.48
CA LYS A 233 -4.03 23.29 -5.93
C LYS A 233 -5.52 23.65 -5.99
N PRO A 234 -6.06 24.31 -4.96
CA PRO A 234 -7.44 24.80 -5.00
C PRO A 234 -7.68 25.73 -6.20
N ILE A 235 -8.85 25.60 -6.83
CA ILE A 235 -9.27 26.51 -7.90
C ILE A 235 -9.74 27.81 -7.26
N GLU A 236 -9.03 28.91 -7.51
CA GLU A 236 -9.42 30.23 -7.05
C GLU A 236 -10.65 30.70 -7.83
N MET A 237 -11.78 30.83 -7.15
CA MET A 237 -12.99 31.44 -7.73
C MET A 237 -12.89 32.94 -7.52
N GLU A 238 -12.66 33.70 -8.59
CA GLU A 238 -12.90 35.14 -8.58
C GLU A 238 -14.37 35.37 -8.21
N SER A 239 -14.59 35.87 -7.00
CA SER A 239 -15.89 36.33 -6.54
C SER A 239 -16.33 37.46 -7.46
N GLU A 240 -17.44 37.27 -8.17
CA GLU A 240 -18.11 38.38 -8.84
C GLU A 240 -18.51 39.37 -7.75
N ASP A 241 -17.95 40.59 -7.82
CA ASP A 241 -18.29 41.71 -6.94
C ASP A 241 -19.81 41.82 -6.80
N GLU A 242 -20.33 41.49 -5.61
CA GLU A 242 -21.64 42.00 -5.22
C GLU A 242 -21.53 43.53 -5.16
N SER A 243 -21.95 44.14 -6.25
CA SER A 243 -22.22 45.57 -6.37
C SER A 243 -23.45 45.93 -5.55
N GLY A 244 -23.38 45.74 -4.23
CA GLY A 244 -24.33 46.26 -3.24
C GLY A 244 -23.68 47.41 -2.48
N PRO A 245 -24.40 48.51 -2.19
CA PRO A 245 -23.79 49.66 -1.52
C PRO A 245 -23.36 49.26 -0.10
N ALA A 246 -22.05 49.34 0.17
CA ALA A 246 -21.43 48.99 1.43
C ALA A 246 -21.99 49.82 2.61
N PRO A 247 -22.32 49.21 3.77
CA PRO A 247 -22.35 49.95 5.02
C PRO A 247 -20.91 50.22 5.45
N ALA A 248 -20.61 51.49 5.67
CA ALA A 248 -19.30 51.98 6.09
C ALA A 248 -18.77 51.22 7.32
N SER A 249 -17.54 50.72 7.23
CA SER A 249 -16.80 50.16 8.36
C SER A 249 -15.40 50.77 8.42
N THR A 250 -15.09 51.27 9.61
CA THR A 250 -13.88 51.96 10.10
C THR A 250 -12.59 51.14 9.87
N PRO A 251 -11.41 51.78 9.68
CA PRO A 251 -10.17 51.07 9.38
C PRO A 251 -9.51 50.54 10.66
N GLY A 252 -9.25 49.23 10.69
CA GLY A 252 -8.37 48.61 11.69
C GLY A 252 -8.66 47.13 11.98
N ASP A 253 -8.42 46.26 11.00
CA ASP A 253 -7.83 44.92 11.20
C ASP A 253 -7.52 44.29 9.83
N THR A 254 -6.24 44.18 9.48
CA THR A 254 -5.78 43.45 8.29
C THR A 254 -5.70 41.96 8.62
N GLY A 255 -6.86 41.33 8.78
CA GLY A 255 -7.03 39.89 8.66
C GLY A 255 -7.80 39.62 7.38
N GLY A 256 -7.10 39.35 6.28
CA GLY A 256 -7.77 38.92 5.05
C GLY A 256 -8.65 37.70 5.37
N ILE A 257 -9.94 37.79 5.10
CA ILE A 257 -10.84 36.64 5.24
C ILE A 257 -10.31 35.56 4.28
N PRO A 258 -9.88 34.38 4.77
CA PRO A 258 -9.36 33.35 3.90
C PRO A 258 -10.45 32.92 2.91
N ALA A 259 -10.05 32.70 1.66
CA ALA A 259 -10.96 32.25 0.61
C ALA A 259 -11.72 31.01 1.07
N GLN A 260 -13.05 31.04 0.94
CA GLN A 260 -13.90 29.93 1.32
C GLN A 260 -14.19 29.02 0.12
N TYR A 261 -14.18 27.72 0.36
CA TYR A 261 -14.43 26.67 -0.61
C TYR A 261 -15.54 25.78 -0.09
N GLU A 262 -16.24 25.10 -1.01
CA GLU A 262 -17.33 24.20 -0.70
C GLU A 262 -17.00 22.79 -1.21
N ILE A 263 -17.19 21.80 -0.35
CA ILE A 263 -17.03 20.38 -0.64
C ILE A 263 -18.41 19.73 -0.46
N GLN A 264 -18.95 19.16 -1.53
CA GLN A 264 -20.14 18.33 -1.49
C GLN A 264 -19.77 16.88 -1.66
N GLY A 265 -20.30 16.00 -0.82
CA GLY A 265 -19.98 14.58 -0.92
C GLY A 265 -20.60 13.70 0.15
N THR A 266 -20.30 12.41 0.06
CA THR A 266 -20.74 11.43 1.05
C THR A 266 -19.75 11.38 2.20
N LEU A 267 -20.26 11.42 3.43
CA LEU A 267 -19.49 11.32 4.65
C LEU A 267 -19.02 9.87 4.85
N GLN A 268 -17.73 9.61 4.72
CA GLN A 268 -17.13 8.28 4.78
C GLN A 268 -16.65 7.90 6.19
N ALA A 269 -16.19 8.89 6.97
CA ALA A 269 -15.78 8.69 8.35
C ALA A 269 -16.00 9.94 9.18
N ILE A 270 -16.24 9.75 10.49
CA ILE A 270 -16.44 10.81 11.47
C ILE A 270 -15.51 10.54 12.65
N SER A 271 -14.79 11.57 13.08
CA SER A 271 -13.95 11.56 14.28
C SER A 271 -14.19 12.85 15.07
N ALA A 272 -13.55 12.97 16.24
CA ALA A 272 -13.74 14.13 17.12
C ALA A 272 -13.37 15.47 16.46
N ASN A 273 -12.36 15.47 15.59
CA ASN A 273 -11.80 16.68 14.99
C ASN A 273 -11.66 16.61 13.46
N THR A 274 -12.10 15.50 12.84
CA THR A 274 -11.98 15.31 11.40
C THR A 274 -13.19 14.58 10.82
N LEU A 275 -13.53 14.92 9.57
CA LEU A 275 -14.45 14.18 8.70
C LEU A 275 -13.68 13.69 7.48
N ILE A 276 -14.11 12.58 6.89
CA ILE A 276 -13.64 12.16 5.57
C ILE A 276 -14.81 12.30 4.61
N ILE A 277 -14.67 13.15 3.60
CA ILE A 277 -15.70 13.42 2.58
C ILE A 277 -15.07 13.23 1.21
N ASN A 278 -15.57 12.27 0.43
CA ASN A 278 -14.96 11.87 -0.85
C ASN A 278 -13.44 11.59 -0.75
N GLY A 279 -12.96 11.05 0.38
CA GLY A 279 -11.55 10.82 0.67
C GLY A 279 -10.76 12.03 1.16
N VAL A 280 -11.35 13.23 1.18
CA VAL A 280 -10.72 14.45 1.71
C VAL A 280 -10.85 14.50 3.23
N THR A 281 -9.72 14.68 3.93
CA THR A 281 -9.72 14.92 5.38
C THR A 281 -10.08 16.38 5.65
N VAL A 282 -11.25 16.57 6.25
CA VAL A 282 -11.81 17.87 6.64
C VAL A 282 -11.62 18.04 8.14
N TYR A 283 -10.88 19.06 8.56
CA TYR A 283 -10.62 19.36 9.95
C TYR A 283 -11.72 20.25 10.54
N ILE A 284 -12.15 19.92 11.75
CA ILE A 284 -13.23 20.59 12.45
C ILE A 284 -12.67 21.17 13.75
N SER A 285 -12.59 22.50 13.83
CA SER A 285 -12.08 23.18 15.03
C SER A 285 -13.19 23.56 16.01
N ASN A 286 -14.33 24.09 15.51
CA ASN A 286 -15.41 24.65 16.32
C ASN A 286 -16.83 24.35 15.79
N LEU A 287 -17.02 23.26 15.04
CA LEU A 287 -18.34 22.87 14.53
C LEU A 287 -18.84 21.61 15.23
N SER A 288 -20.14 21.56 15.51
CA SER A 288 -20.78 20.38 16.07
C SER A 288 -20.92 19.29 15.00
N THR A 289 -20.56 18.06 15.35
CA THR A 289 -20.80 16.86 14.54
C THR A 289 -22.12 16.16 14.89
N GLN A 290 -22.93 16.78 15.77
CA GLN A 290 -24.17 16.20 16.25
C GLN A 290 -25.17 16.05 15.10
N GLY A 291 -25.62 14.81 14.86
CA GLY A 291 -26.56 14.48 13.79
C GLY A 291 -25.92 14.09 12.46
N LEU A 292 -24.58 14.01 12.38
CA LEU A 292 -23.88 13.46 11.23
C LEU A 292 -23.71 11.94 11.39
N CYS A 293 -23.87 11.19 10.30
CA CYS A 293 -23.61 9.75 10.24
C CYS A 293 -22.93 9.37 8.92
N VAL A 294 -22.13 8.31 8.97
CA VAL A 294 -21.45 7.77 7.79
C VAL A 294 -22.48 7.34 6.74
N GLY A 295 -22.24 7.71 5.49
CA GLY A 295 -23.15 7.50 4.35
C GLY A 295 -24.04 8.70 4.02
N MET A 296 -24.09 9.73 4.87
CA MET A 296 -24.87 10.96 4.64
C MET A 296 -24.23 11.87 3.59
N THR A 297 -25.04 12.51 2.77
CA THR A 297 -24.59 13.62 1.89
C THR A 297 -24.47 14.91 2.70
N VAL A 298 -23.29 15.52 2.64
CA VAL A 298 -22.97 16.75 3.36
C VAL A 298 -22.39 17.79 2.42
N GLU A 299 -22.74 19.05 2.71
CA GLU A 299 -22.19 20.25 2.10
C GLU A 299 -21.32 20.94 3.17
N VAL A 300 -20.02 21.06 2.91
CA VAL A 300 -19.06 21.65 3.85
C VAL A 300 -18.39 22.86 3.23
N THR A 301 -18.53 24.02 3.88
CA THR A 301 -17.73 25.19 3.54
C THR A 301 -16.53 25.30 4.47
N GLY A 302 -15.41 25.79 3.96
CA GLY A 302 -14.16 25.88 4.72
C GLY A 302 -13.05 26.61 3.97
N TYR A 303 -11.85 26.66 4.54
CA TYR A 303 -10.68 27.22 3.89
C TYR A 303 -9.50 26.24 3.98
N TYR A 304 -8.61 26.28 2.99
CA TYR A 304 -7.34 25.57 3.07
C TYR A 304 -6.30 26.41 3.81
N THR A 305 -5.55 25.80 4.71
CA THR A 305 -4.34 26.39 5.30
C THR A 305 -3.15 26.23 4.35
N GLU A 306 -2.08 26.99 4.57
CA GLU A 306 -0.86 26.97 3.72
C GLU A 306 -0.20 25.57 3.65
N ASP A 307 -0.44 24.72 4.65
CA ASP A 307 0.03 23.33 4.72
C ASP A 307 -0.92 22.32 4.03
N GLY A 308 -1.96 22.80 3.33
CA GLY A 308 -2.86 21.98 2.52
C GLY A 308 -4.00 21.30 3.30
N ARG A 309 -4.19 21.60 4.60
CA ARG A 309 -5.33 21.06 5.36
C ARG A 309 -6.60 21.85 5.09
N PHE A 310 -7.73 21.15 4.93
CA PHE A 310 -9.03 21.80 4.78
C PHE A 310 -9.70 22.02 6.15
N ILE A 311 -9.91 23.27 6.55
CA ILE A 311 -10.56 23.64 7.82
C ILE A 311 -12.02 24.02 7.55
N ALA A 312 -12.95 23.24 8.06
CA ALA A 312 -14.38 23.51 7.91
C ALA A 312 -14.82 24.73 8.73
N THR A 313 -15.54 25.65 8.07
CA THR A 313 -16.22 26.81 8.67
C THR A 313 -17.73 26.60 8.80
N ARG A 314 -18.32 25.70 8.00
CA ARG A 314 -19.73 25.27 8.12
C ARG A 314 -19.89 23.85 7.60
N ILE A 315 -20.75 23.07 8.24
CA ILE A 315 -21.21 21.78 7.75
C ILE A 315 -22.73 21.83 7.70
N LYS A 316 -23.31 21.42 6.57
CA LYS A 316 -24.75 21.30 6.36
C LYS A 316 -25.05 19.88 5.90
N ALA A 317 -25.89 19.20 6.64
CA ALA A 317 -26.42 17.89 6.26
C ALA A 317 -27.60 18.09 5.30
N GLU A 318 -27.61 17.39 4.18
CA GLU A 318 -28.76 17.40 3.25
C GLU A 318 -29.84 16.39 3.66
N ASP A 319 -29.44 15.32 4.36
CA ASP A 319 -30.32 14.24 4.81
C ASP A 319 -30.24 14.06 6.33
N SER A 320 -31.30 13.49 6.91
CA SER A 320 -31.28 12.97 8.29
C SER A 320 -30.70 11.56 8.31
N CYS A 321 -30.02 11.19 9.40
CA CYS A 321 -29.56 9.82 9.57
C CYS A 321 -30.70 8.82 9.40
N PRO A 322 -30.51 7.74 8.62
CA PRO A 322 -31.51 6.68 8.54
C PRO A 322 -31.76 6.18 9.96
N GLU A 323 -33.02 6.20 10.40
CA GLU A 323 -33.40 5.52 11.64
C GLU A 323 -32.96 4.06 11.50
N GLU A 324 -32.21 3.55 12.48
CA GLU A 324 -31.84 2.14 12.50
C GLU A 324 -33.10 1.29 12.43
N GLY A 325 -33.38 0.77 11.24
CA GLY A 325 -34.32 -0.31 11.02
C GLY A 325 -33.80 -1.53 11.73
N GLY A 326 -34.31 -1.74 12.95
CA GLY A 326 -34.47 -3.01 13.64
C GLY A 326 -33.34 -4.02 13.41
N ALA A 327 -32.47 -4.14 14.41
CA ALA A 327 -32.00 -5.46 14.79
C ALA A 327 -33.23 -6.39 14.82
N ALA A 328 -33.14 -7.50 14.09
CA ALA A 328 -34.10 -8.59 14.20
C ALA A 328 -34.03 -9.13 15.63
N SER A 329 -34.77 -8.47 16.52
CA SER A 329 -35.10 -8.96 17.84
C SER A 329 -35.99 -10.16 17.61
N THR A 330 -35.37 -11.34 17.75
CA THR A 330 -36.03 -12.57 18.18
C THR A 330 -37.18 -12.20 19.12
N PRO A 331 -38.43 -12.65 18.88
CA PRO A 331 -39.56 -12.21 19.68
C PRO A 331 -39.39 -12.72 21.11
N ALA A 332 -38.97 -11.82 22.01
CA ALA A 332 -39.16 -12.01 23.44
C ALA A 332 -40.67 -11.85 23.70
N PRO A 333 -41.29 -12.80 24.42
CA PRO A 333 -42.73 -12.87 24.53
C PRO A 333 -43.27 -11.71 25.36
N SER A 334 -44.39 -11.16 24.90
CA SER A 334 -45.18 -10.15 25.61
C SER A 334 -45.52 -10.62 27.02
N GLN A 335 -45.06 -9.91 28.04
CA GLN A 335 -45.70 -9.96 29.35
C GLN A 335 -46.99 -9.15 29.27
N ASN A 336 -48.09 -9.89 29.12
CA ASN A 336 -49.44 -9.40 29.29
C ASN A 336 -49.84 -9.72 30.73
N ASP A 337 -49.92 -8.70 31.58
CA ASP A 337 -50.60 -8.82 32.86
C ASP A 337 -52.11 -8.96 32.60
N ASN A 338 -52.62 -10.19 32.66
CA ASN A 338 -54.00 -10.38 33.05
C ASN A 338 -54.22 -11.68 33.82
N SER A 339 -54.94 -11.49 34.92
CA SER A 339 -55.37 -12.43 35.95
C SER A 339 -56.21 -13.60 35.41
N GLY A 340 -56.03 -14.80 35.99
CA GLY A 340 -57.04 -15.85 35.88
C GLY A 340 -56.58 -17.30 36.04
N SER A 341 -56.52 -17.76 37.30
CA SER A 341 -57.07 -19.03 37.80
C SER A 341 -56.68 -20.40 37.16
N ASN A 342 -55.99 -21.19 38.00
CA ASN A 342 -56.36 -22.54 38.49
C ASN A 342 -55.70 -23.81 37.88
N GLU A 343 -55.17 -24.63 38.81
CA GLU A 343 -54.89 -26.11 38.79
C GLU A 343 -53.81 -26.63 37.83
N ASN A 344 -53.03 -27.69 38.08
CA ASN A 344 -52.59 -28.53 39.21
C ASN A 344 -51.63 -29.56 38.55
N GLU A 345 -50.70 -30.15 39.31
CA GLU A 345 -49.84 -31.33 39.01
C GLU A 345 -48.76 -31.15 37.93
N GLY A 346 -47.50 -31.61 38.06
CA GLY A 346 -46.81 -32.36 39.08
C GLY A 346 -45.43 -32.79 38.55
N ASN A 347 -44.51 -33.05 39.48
CA ASN A 347 -43.41 -34.03 39.43
C ASN A 347 -42.03 -33.70 38.81
N GLU A 348 -41.03 -33.65 39.70
CA GLU A 348 -39.71 -34.35 39.73
C GLU A 348 -38.76 -34.24 38.51
N ASN A 349 -37.42 -34.16 38.59
CA ASN A 349 -36.43 -34.47 39.64
C ASN A 349 -35.03 -33.98 39.19
N THR A 350 -34.15 -33.64 40.16
CA THR A 350 -32.68 -33.90 40.31
C THR A 350 -31.69 -33.65 39.14
N ASN A 351 -30.41 -33.27 39.27
CA ASN A 351 -29.38 -33.35 40.34
C ASN A 351 -28.19 -32.40 39.94
N GLU A 352 -27.52 -31.70 40.88
CA GLU A 352 -26.15 -31.97 41.41
C GLU A 352 -24.99 -31.93 40.38
N ASP A 353 -23.79 -31.38 40.57
CA ASP A 353 -23.08 -30.69 41.66
C ASP A 353 -21.63 -30.35 41.16
N ASN A 354 -20.91 -29.50 41.91
CA ASN A 354 -19.45 -29.23 41.94
C ASN A 354 -18.86 -28.33 40.83
N GLY A 355 -18.21 -27.19 41.13
CA GLY A 355 -17.16 -26.93 42.13
C GLY A 355 -15.82 -26.81 41.36
N ASN A 356 -14.87 -25.91 41.59
CA ASN A 356 -14.48 -25.11 42.74
C ASN A 356 -13.33 -24.18 42.27
N ASP A 357 -13.29 -22.95 42.80
CA ASP A 357 -12.18 -22.05 43.16
C ASP A 357 -10.78 -22.24 42.53
N GLY A 358 -10.02 -21.21 42.14
CA GLY A 358 -9.88 -19.87 42.72
C GLY A 358 -8.41 -19.66 43.12
N ASN A 359 -7.76 -18.60 42.61
CA ASN A 359 -6.72 -17.78 43.25
C ASN A 359 -6.28 -16.71 42.20
N SER A 360 -6.56 -15.40 42.25
CA SER A 360 -6.16 -14.32 43.20
C SER A 360 -4.70 -14.43 43.65
N ASN A 361 -3.90 -13.40 43.80
CA ASN A 361 -3.83 -11.98 43.43
C ASN A 361 -2.29 -11.72 43.46
N GLU A 362 -1.75 -10.64 42.91
CA GLU A 362 -1.39 -9.41 43.64
C GLU A 362 -0.15 -8.88 42.90
N ASP A 363 0.19 -7.60 42.83
CA ASP A 363 -0.52 -6.34 43.00
C ASP A 363 0.55 -5.26 42.74
N ASN A 364 0.10 -4.04 42.45
CA ASN A 364 0.82 -2.76 42.50
C ASN A 364 1.83 -2.45 41.37
N GLY A 365 1.75 -1.34 40.63
CA GLY A 365 0.91 -0.14 40.77
C GLY A 365 1.75 1.14 40.84
N ASN A 366 1.25 2.17 40.14
CA ASN A 366 1.53 3.61 40.22
C ASN A 366 2.74 4.21 39.49
N GLU A 367 2.51 5.07 38.46
CA GLU A 367 2.09 6.51 38.49
C GLU A 367 3.31 7.40 38.83
N ASP A 368 3.62 8.56 38.24
CA ASP A 368 2.99 9.46 37.27
C ASP A 368 4.04 10.53 36.85
N ASN A 369 3.69 11.31 35.84
CA ASN A 369 4.05 12.73 35.60
C ASN A 369 5.34 13.15 34.84
N SER A 370 5.11 13.60 33.60
CA SER A 370 5.34 14.96 33.04
C SER A 370 6.49 15.82 33.58
N ASN A 371 7.38 16.32 32.70
CA ASN A 371 7.40 17.71 32.21
C ASN A 371 8.67 18.05 31.40
N ASP A 372 8.53 19.03 30.52
CA ASP A 372 9.48 19.66 29.58
C ASP A 372 10.82 20.14 30.17
N GLY A 373 11.84 20.29 29.31
CA GLY A 373 13.11 20.92 29.68
C GLY A 373 14.12 21.10 28.54
N ASN A 374 13.97 22.22 27.84
CA ASN A 374 14.84 22.84 26.82
C ASN A 374 16.30 23.09 27.29
N GLY A 375 17.24 23.24 26.34
CA GLY A 375 18.50 23.97 26.57
C GLY A 375 19.78 23.30 26.04
N ASN A 376 20.08 23.50 24.75
CA ASN A 376 21.45 23.47 24.25
C ASN A 376 21.97 24.91 24.29
N ASP A 377 23.03 25.15 25.08
CA ASP A 377 23.96 26.26 24.89
C ASP A 377 25.28 25.93 25.61
N ASP A 378 26.35 26.56 25.13
CA ASP A 378 27.71 26.67 25.68
C ASP A 378 28.76 25.65 25.20
N ASP A 379 29.16 25.85 23.93
CA ASP A 379 30.53 25.61 23.48
C ASP A 379 31.49 26.58 24.19
N SER A 380 32.28 26.03 25.11
CA SER A 380 33.51 26.64 25.60
C SER A 380 34.65 25.66 25.34
N ASN A 381 35.55 26.03 24.43
CA ASN A 381 36.94 25.63 24.59
C ASN A 381 37.89 26.66 23.98
N GLU A 382 38.64 27.24 24.89
CA GLU A 382 39.75 28.13 24.64
C GLU A 382 40.97 27.33 24.12
N ASP A 383 41.71 27.97 23.21
CA ASP A 383 43.10 28.39 23.42
C ASP A 383 44.21 27.87 22.48
N ASN A 384 45.01 28.86 22.10
CA ASN A 384 46.42 28.86 21.70
C ASN A 384 46.87 28.60 20.25
N GLY A 385 47.39 29.68 19.62
CA GLY A 385 48.85 29.78 19.43
C GLY A 385 49.37 30.48 18.17
N ASN A 386 50.17 31.55 18.40
CA ASN A 386 51.16 32.22 17.51
C ASN A 386 50.63 32.94 16.25
N GLY A 387 50.94 34.21 15.95
CA GLY A 387 52.11 35.04 16.27
C GLY A 387 52.94 35.26 15.01
N ASN A 388 52.87 36.46 14.37
CA ASN A 388 54.03 37.24 13.89
C ASN A 388 53.63 38.53 13.13
N ASP A 389 54.17 39.65 13.61
CA ASP A 389 54.89 40.76 12.96
C ASP A 389 54.51 41.36 11.58
N GLY A 390 54.55 42.70 11.57
CA GLY A 390 54.83 43.57 10.42
C GLY A 390 53.59 44.36 9.99
N GLY A 391 53.38 45.64 10.35
CA GLY A 391 54.32 46.75 10.27
C GLY A 391 54.29 47.34 8.87
N ASN A 392 53.51 48.39 8.62
CA ASN A 392 53.99 49.63 8.00
C ASN A 392 52.90 50.71 8.00
N SER A 393 53.25 51.85 8.59
CA SER A 393 52.65 53.16 8.42
C SER A 393 52.75 53.63 6.96
N ASN A 394 51.79 54.45 6.52
CA ASN A 394 52.06 55.76 5.94
C ASN A 394 50.73 56.51 5.77
N ASP A 395 50.64 57.61 6.49
CA ASP A 395 49.83 58.77 6.15
C ASP A 395 50.28 59.30 4.78
N ASP A 396 49.35 59.88 4.02
CA ASP A 396 49.57 61.17 3.35
C ASP A 396 48.25 61.71 2.78
N ASP A 397 48.12 63.02 2.96
CA ASP A 397 47.07 63.93 2.54
C ASP A 397 46.83 63.92 1.02
N ASP A 398 45.66 64.39 0.53
CA ASP A 398 45.53 65.73 -0.05
C ASP A 398 44.18 65.96 -0.76
N ASP A 399 43.86 67.24 -0.82
CA ASP A 399 42.66 67.96 -1.21
C ASP A 399 42.20 67.89 -2.68
N GLY A 400 40.95 68.31 -2.89
CA GLY A 400 40.45 68.99 -4.09
C GLY A 400 39.86 68.07 -5.17
N GLY A 401 38.70 68.33 -5.77
CA GLY A 401 37.98 69.58 -5.99
C GLY A 401 37.55 69.62 -7.46
N GLY A 402 36.40 70.23 -7.74
CA GLY A 402 36.06 70.72 -9.08
C GLY A 402 34.93 69.96 -9.76
N GLY A 403 33.83 70.68 -10.02
CA GLY A 403 32.67 70.18 -10.75
C GLY A 403 32.89 70.10 -12.25
N ASN A 404 31.84 69.68 -12.96
CA ASN A 404 31.39 70.42 -14.12
C ASN A 404 29.95 70.04 -14.48
N ASP A 405 29.24 71.09 -14.87
CA ASP A 405 27.94 71.12 -15.50
C ASP A 405 27.94 70.40 -16.86
N ASN A 406 26.81 69.80 -17.26
CA ASN A 406 25.93 70.35 -18.31
C ASN A 406 24.98 69.27 -18.89
N ASP A 407 23.77 69.79 -19.18
CA ASP A 407 22.67 69.30 -20.02
C ASP A 407 21.75 68.17 -19.52
#